data_AF-A0A535X987-F1
#
_entry.id   AF-A0A535X987-F1
#
_cell.length_a   1.000
_cell.length_b   1.000
_cell.length_c   1.000
_cell.angle_alpha   90.00
_cell.angle_beta   90.00
_cell.angle_gamma   90.00
#
_symmetry.space_group_name_H-M   'P 1'
#
loop_
_entity.id
_entity.type
_entity.pdbx_description
1 polymer ?
#
loop_
_entity_poly.entity_id
_entity_poly.type
_entity_poly.pdbx_seq_one_letter_code
_entity_poly.pdbx_strand_id
1 'polypeptide(L)'
;MNILRFLREQAREYDCSVCGSNHSRSDIRVLGKLESAWIVRVTCAKCQTAFKLLVVVDEQRAAVSPVKEEPERRKPAVTADEVIDAHEFLESYQGDVRTLFARRDKVRTEHDAS
;
A
#
# COMPACT_ATOMS: atom_id res chain seq x y z
N MET A 1 -0.07 13.99 2.54
CA MET A 1 1.00 13.92 1.52
C MET A 1 1.16 12.46 1.06
N ASN A 2 1.32 12.18 -0.23
CA ASN A 2 1.73 10.83 -0.67
C ASN A 2 3.24 10.66 -0.45
N ILE A 3 3.64 9.92 0.59
CA ILE A 3 5.05 9.76 1.00
C ILE A 3 5.92 9.19 -0.11
N LEU A 4 5.40 8.24 -0.91
CA LEU A 4 6.13 7.68 -2.05
C LEU A 4 6.42 8.72 -3.13
N ARG A 5 5.49 9.65 -3.37
CA ARG A 5 5.72 10.77 -4.29
C ARG A 5 6.84 11.68 -3.78
N PHE A 6 6.81 12.02 -2.49
CA PHE A 6 7.85 12.85 -1.86
C PHE A 6 9.22 12.18 -1.94
N LEU A 7 9.32 10.90 -1.56
CA LEU A 7 10.55 10.12 -1.63
C LEU A 7 11.11 10.04 -3.06
N ARG A 8 10.24 9.87 -4.07
CA ARG A 8 10.65 9.88 -5.49
C ARG A 8 11.20 11.23 -5.93
N GLU A 9 10.62 12.32 -5.44
CA GLU A 9 11.11 13.65 -5.77
C GLU A 9 12.48 13.90 -5.14
N GLN A 10 12.61 13.59 -3.85
CA GLN A 10 13.88 13.72 -3.12
C GLN A 10 14.99 12.82 -3.70
N ALA A 11 14.66 11.63 -4.18
CA ALA A 11 15.63 10.74 -4.82
C ALA A 11 16.29 11.35 -6.08
N ARG A 12 15.69 12.37 -6.72
CA ARG A 12 16.30 13.05 -7.87
C ARG A 12 17.55 13.85 -7.49
N GLU A 13 17.71 14.20 -6.22
CA GLU A 13 18.83 14.99 -5.72
C GLU A 13 20.07 14.12 -5.42
N TYR A 14 19.97 12.79 -5.52
CA TYR A 14 21.03 11.86 -5.13
C TYR A 14 21.46 10.96 -6.28
N ASP A 15 22.77 10.71 -6.33
CA ASP A 15 23.39 9.76 -7.26
C ASP A 15 23.78 8.47 -6.55
N CYS A 16 23.74 7.36 -7.28
CA CYS A 16 24.14 6.06 -6.76
C CYS A 16 25.62 6.04 -6.40
N SER A 17 25.93 5.75 -5.14
CA SER A 17 27.32 5.67 -4.63
C SER A 17 28.18 4.60 -5.30
N VAL A 18 27.57 3.64 -6.00
CA VAL A 18 28.28 2.54 -6.68
C VAL A 18 28.57 2.87 -8.15
N CYS A 19 27.63 3.46 -8.88
CA CYS A 19 27.77 3.66 -10.34
C CYS A 19 27.62 5.11 -10.81
N GLY A 20 27.44 6.05 -9.88
CA GLY A 20 27.30 7.49 -10.14
C GLY A 20 26.03 7.89 -10.89
N SER A 21 25.08 6.99 -11.13
CA SER A 21 23.85 7.32 -11.85
C SER A 21 22.75 7.81 -10.93
N ASN A 22 22.05 8.85 -11.37
CA ASN A 22 21.01 9.51 -10.61
C ASN A 22 19.84 8.59 -10.23
N HIS A 23 19.31 8.77 -9.02
CA HIS A 23 18.24 7.93 -8.49
C HIS A 23 16.83 8.26 -9.01
N SER A 24 16.66 9.25 -9.89
CA SER A 24 15.37 9.64 -10.51
C SER A 24 14.56 8.51 -11.14
N ARG A 25 15.22 7.42 -11.60
CA ARG A 25 14.56 6.23 -12.18
C ARG A 25 14.63 4.98 -11.30
N SER A 26 15.17 5.09 -10.09
CA SER A 26 15.36 3.93 -9.20
C SER A 26 14.04 3.42 -8.63
N ASP A 27 13.96 2.12 -8.34
CA ASP A 27 12.81 1.55 -7.64
C ASP A 27 12.86 1.97 -6.17
N ILE A 28 11.74 2.50 -5.67
CA ILE A 28 11.61 2.98 -4.29
C ILE A 28 10.41 2.29 -3.68
N ARG A 29 10.66 1.50 -2.62
CA ARG A 29 9.64 0.78 -1.87
C ARG A 29 9.69 1.14 -0.40
N VAL A 30 8.54 1.48 0.15
CA VAL A 30 8.36 1.58 1.61
C VAL A 30 8.19 0.16 2.15
N LEU A 31 9.04 -0.21 3.10
CA LEU A 31 9.01 -1.52 3.76
C LEU A 31 8.19 -1.49 5.06
N GLY A 32 8.07 -0.33 5.69
CA GLY A 32 7.33 -0.15 6.94
C GLY A 32 7.57 1.22 7.55
N LYS A 33 7.00 1.43 8.73
CA LYS A 33 7.16 2.62 9.56
C LYS A 33 7.66 2.20 10.95
N LEU A 34 8.64 2.91 11.48
CA LEU A 34 9.17 2.75 12.83
C LEU A 34 9.06 4.09 13.54
N GLU A 35 8.15 4.20 14.51
CA GLU A 35 7.84 5.47 15.20
C GLU A 35 7.54 6.61 14.21
N SER A 36 8.44 7.60 14.12
CA SER A 36 8.37 8.77 13.22
C SER A 36 9.21 8.62 11.94
N ALA A 37 9.78 7.44 11.69
CA ALA A 37 10.64 7.17 10.54
C ALA A 37 10.02 6.13 9.58
N TRP A 38 10.28 6.29 8.28
CA TRP A 38 9.93 5.31 7.26
C TRP A 38 11.14 4.45 6.90
N ILE A 39 10.96 3.13 6.85
CA ILE A 39 11.97 2.22 6.35
C ILE A 39 11.76 2.10 4.84
N VAL A 40 12.73 2.57 4.06
CA VAL A 40 12.64 2.66 2.60
C VAL A 40 13.76 1.84 1.98
N ARG A 41 13.45 1.05 0.95
CA ARG A 41 14.45 0.44 0.06
C ARG A 41 14.53 1.25 -1.22
N VAL A 42 15.76 1.58 -1.63
CA VAL A 42 16.06 2.16 -2.94
C VAL A 42 16.90 1.15 -3.71
N THR A 43 16.52 0.85 -4.95
CA THR A 43 17.25 -0.04 -5.85
C THR A 43 17.65 0.73 -7.10
N CYS A 44 18.95 0.88 -7.35
CA CYS A 44 19.47 1.63 -8.49
C CYS A 44 19.00 1.01 -9.81
N ALA A 45 18.37 1.81 -10.67
CA ALA A 45 17.88 1.35 -11.98
C ALA A 45 19.00 0.87 -12.92
N LYS A 46 20.24 1.34 -12.72
CA LYS A 46 21.38 1.02 -13.60
C LYS A 46 22.17 -0.21 -13.13
N CYS A 47 22.67 -0.18 -11.89
CA CYS A 47 23.56 -1.24 -11.39
C CYS A 47 22.87 -2.21 -10.40
N GLN A 48 21.57 -2.03 -10.13
CA GLN A 48 20.77 -2.89 -9.24
C GLN A 48 21.26 -2.97 -7.78
N THR A 49 22.26 -2.20 -7.38
CA THR A 49 22.61 -2.08 -5.96
C THR A 49 21.41 -1.56 -5.18
N ALA A 50 21.18 -2.14 -4.00
CA ALA A 50 20.05 -1.80 -3.15
C ALA A 50 20.52 -1.48 -1.74
N PHE A 51 19.92 -0.46 -1.14
CA PHE A 51 20.18 -0.07 0.23
C PHE A 51 18.87 0.29 0.94
N LYS A 52 18.90 0.24 2.28
CA LYS A 52 17.78 0.61 3.14
C LYS A 52 18.10 1.93 3.83
N LEU A 53 17.13 2.83 3.85
CA LEU A 53 17.19 4.11 4.54
C LEU A 53 16.13 4.17 5.64
N LEU A 54 16.45 4.81 6.76
CA LEU A 54 15.46 5.38 7.66
C LEU A 54 15.23 6.84 7.23
N VAL A 55 13.99 7.18 6.89
CA VAL A 55 13.62 8.55 6.51
C VAL A 55 12.74 9.15 7.59
N VAL A 56 13.30 10.11 8.34
CA VAL A 56 12.56 10.92 9.31
C VAL A 56 11.99 12.12 8.58
N VAL A 57 10.69 12.39 8.78
CA VAL A 57 10.03 13.58 8.24
C VAL A 57 9.61 14.44 9.42
N ASP A 58 10.11 15.67 9.50
CA ASP A 58 9.72 16.62 10.56
C ASP A 58 8.26 17.04 10.35
N GLU A 59 7.41 16.66 11.30
CA GLU A 59 5.97 16.92 11.23
C GLU A 59 5.61 18.41 11.38
N GLN A 60 6.52 19.28 11.86
CA GLN A 60 6.25 20.73 11.97
C GLN A 60 6.24 21.47 10.62
N ARG A 61 6.79 20.87 9.56
CA ARG A 61 6.58 21.30 8.15
C ARG A 61 5.53 20.45 7.43
N ALA A 62 4.98 19.42 8.08
CA ALA A 62 4.04 18.48 7.52
C ALA A 62 2.63 18.64 8.12
N ALA A 63 2.15 19.89 8.26
CA ALA A 63 0.75 20.18 8.57
C ALA A 63 -0.14 19.76 7.39
N VAL A 64 -0.36 18.46 7.28
CA VAL A 64 -1.37 17.83 6.43
C VAL A 64 -2.03 16.83 7.33
N SER A 65 -3.19 17.28 7.82
CA SER A 65 -4.31 16.59 8.47
C SER A 65 -4.01 15.24 9.14
N PRO A 66 -4.46 15.01 10.38
CA PRO A 66 -4.46 13.66 10.92
C PRO A 66 -5.15 12.79 9.87
N VAL A 67 -4.41 11.80 9.36
CA VAL A 67 -5.07 10.64 8.80
C VAL A 67 -5.98 10.24 9.94
N LYS A 68 -7.30 10.39 9.76
CA LYS A 68 -8.21 9.58 10.54
C LYS A 68 -7.69 8.18 10.29
N GLU A 69 -6.96 7.63 11.26
CA GLU A 69 -7.00 6.22 11.51
C GLU A 69 -8.49 5.96 11.61
N GLU A 70 -9.13 5.64 10.47
CA GLU A 70 -10.27 4.75 10.55
C GLU A 70 -9.71 3.62 11.40
N PRO A 71 -10.31 3.35 12.58
CA PRO A 71 -9.85 2.27 13.42
C PRO A 71 -9.70 1.10 12.47
N GLU A 72 -8.53 0.43 12.47
CA GLU A 72 -8.37 -0.80 11.71
C GLU A 72 -9.62 -1.62 12.01
N ARG A 73 -10.58 -1.60 11.07
CA ARG A 73 -11.72 -2.47 11.16
C ARG A 73 -11.03 -3.78 10.91
N ARG A 74 -10.67 -4.46 12.00
CA ARG A 74 -10.18 -5.83 11.99
C ARG A 74 -11.26 -6.57 11.24
N LYS A 75 -11.06 -6.71 9.94
CA LYS A 75 -11.92 -7.54 9.13
C LYS A 75 -11.72 -8.93 9.75
N PRO A 76 -12.80 -9.66 10.04
CA PRO A 76 -12.68 -11.00 10.56
C PRO A 76 -11.74 -11.81 9.66
N ALA A 77 -11.01 -12.75 10.26
CA ALA A 77 -10.18 -13.66 9.48
C ALA A 77 -11.07 -14.40 8.48
N VAL A 78 -10.57 -14.58 7.25
CA VAL A 78 -11.30 -15.31 6.22
C VAL A 78 -11.54 -16.74 6.70
N THR A 79 -12.79 -17.19 6.72
CA THR A 79 -13.16 -18.53 7.15
C THR A 79 -13.10 -19.53 5.98
N ALA A 80 -13.11 -20.82 6.29
CA ALA A 80 -13.19 -21.86 5.26
C ALA A 80 -14.51 -21.78 4.47
N ASP A 81 -15.62 -21.49 5.16
CA ASP A 81 -16.94 -21.36 4.54
C ASP A 81 -16.97 -20.20 3.55
N GLU A 82 -16.37 -19.05 3.90
CA GLU A 82 -16.26 -17.90 2.97
C GLU A 82 -15.49 -18.25 1.69
N VAL A 83 -14.52 -19.16 1.76
CA VAL A 83 -13.78 -19.64 0.59
C VAL A 83 -14.63 -20.58 -0.27
N ILE A 84 -15.43 -21.43 0.37
CA ILE A 84 -16.34 -22.34 -0.33
C ILE A 84 -17.45 -21.54 -1.03
N ASP A 85 -18.06 -20.58 -0.34
CA ASP A 85 -19.08 -19.69 -0.91
C ASP A 85 -18.54 -18.92 -2.13
N ALA A 86 -17.31 -18.40 -2.02
CA ALA A 86 -16.66 -17.73 -3.14
C ALA A 86 -16.41 -18.69 -4.32
N HIS A 87 -16.04 -19.93 -4.05
CA HIS A 87 -15.81 -20.94 -5.08
C HIS A 87 -17.10 -21.30 -5.83
N GLU A 88 -18.18 -21.61 -5.12
CA GLU A 88 -19.47 -21.97 -5.71
C GLU A 88 -20.07 -20.82 -6.53
N PHE A 89 -19.93 -19.58 -6.05
CA PHE A 89 -20.31 -18.40 -6.80
C PHE A 89 -19.51 -18.25 -8.09
N LEU A 90 -18.19 -18.44 -8.04
CA LEU A 90 -17.32 -18.32 -9.21
C LEU A 90 -17.55 -19.43 -10.23
N GLU A 91 -17.92 -20.63 -9.80
CA GLU A 91 -18.20 -21.78 -10.68
C GLU A 91 -19.33 -21.49 -11.66
N SER A 92 -20.37 -20.78 -11.21
CA SER A 92 -21.56 -20.47 -12.02
C SER A 92 -21.55 -19.05 -12.63
N TYR A 93 -20.48 -18.28 -12.41
CA TYR A 93 -20.40 -16.89 -12.84
C TYR A 93 -20.11 -16.74 -14.34
N GLN A 94 -21.01 -16.08 -15.08
CA GLN A 94 -20.88 -15.86 -16.53
C GLN A 94 -20.52 -14.40 -16.91
N GLY A 95 -20.25 -13.55 -15.93
CA GLY A 95 -19.88 -12.15 -16.15
C GLY A 95 -18.39 -11.94 -16.42
N ASP A 96 -17.98 -10.68 -16.59
CA ASP A 96 -16.56 -10.31 -16.72
C ASP A 96 -15.95 -9.92 -15.38
N VAL A 97 -14.62 -9.82 -15.34
CA VAL A 97 -13.89 -9.46 -14.11
C VAL A 97 -14.24 -8.05 -13.59
N ARG A 98 -14.73 -7.15 -14.44
CA ARG A 98 -15.10 -5.79 -14.02
C ARG A 98 -16.44 -5.81 -13.28
N THR A 99 -17.39 -6.60 -13.76
CA THR A 99 -18.69 -6.77 -13.10
C THR A 99 -18.59 -7.64 -11.84
N LEU A 100 -17.58 -8.53 -11.75
CA LEU A 100 -17.28 -9.31 -10.56
C LEU A 100 -16.88 -8.44 -9.35
N PHE A 101 -16.06 -7.41 -9.58
CA PHE A 101 -15.56 -6.52 -8.53
C PHE A 101 -16.27 -5.16 -8.49
N ALA A 102 -17.40 -5.02 -9.20
CA ALA A 102 -18.21 -3.82 -9.11
C ALA A 102 -18.72 -3.65 -7.68
N ARG A 103 -18.46 -2.48 -7.08
CA ARG A 103 -18.82 -2.17 -5.70
C ARG A 103 -20.35 -2.24 -5.55
N ARG A 104 -20.86 -3.34 -5.01
CA ARG A 104 -22.25 -3.44 -4.54
C ARG A 104 -22.34 -2.77 -3.18
N ASP A 105 -23.08 -1.68 -3.09
CA ASP A 105 -23.42 -1.07 -1.80
C ASP A 105 -24.21 -2.09 -0.96
N LYS A 106 -23.85 -2.17 0.33
CA LYS A 106 -24.25 -3.20 1.30
C LYS A 106 -25.74 -3.57 1.19
N VAL A 107 -26.03 -4.82 0.82
CA VAL A 107 -27.32 -5.43 1.15
C VAL A 107 -27.28 -5.75 2.64
N ARG A 108 -28.16 -5.09 3.40
CA ARG A 108 -28.41 -5.39 4.82
C ARG A 108 -29.20 -6.69 4.87
N THR A 109 -28.55 -7.80 5.17
CA THR A 109 -29.24 -9.02 5.60
C THR A 109 -29.62 -8.84 7.07
N GLU A 110 -30.85 -8.38 7.29
CA GLU A 110 -31.57 -8.65 8.53
C GLU A 110 -31.83 -10.16 8.58
N HIS A 111 -31.25 -10.85 9.55
CA HIS A 111 -31.83 -12.08 10.06
C HIS A 111 -31.49 -12.22 11.55
N ASP A 112 -32.55 -12.48 12.32
CA ASP A 112 -32.64 -13.01 13.67
C ASP A 112 -32.45 -12.08 14.87
N ALA A 113 -33.56 -11.47 15.28
CA ALA A 113 -34.00 -11.53 16.67
C ALA A 113 -35.48 -11.98 16.71
N SER A 114 -35.71 -13.22 17.12
CA SER A 114 -36.94 -13.69 17.78
C SER A 114 -36.56 -14.15 19.19
#